data_AF-A0A6M2A360-F1
#
_entry.id   AF-A0A6M2A360-F1
#
_cell.length_a   1.000
_cell.length_b   1.000
_cell.length_c   1.000
_cell.angle_alpha   90.00
_cell.angle_beta   90.00
_cell.angle_gamma   90.00
#
_symmetry.space_group_name_H-M   'P 1'
#
loop_
_entity.id
_entity.type
_entity.pdbx_description
1 polymer ?
#
loop_
_entity_poly.entity_id
_entity_poly.type
_entity_poly.pdbx_seq_one_letter_code
_entity_poly.pdbx_strand_id
1 'polypeptide(L)'
;MYCIAKKPTPILNTPDFLGVFGKNKLPLDEQGLLRPVEMIALAGTKFQIIKHLPNQILQVITNDYPHGPQYIDARFVTPAKATTAERKKILPDLETICSRLKNSLGLPYIWGGNWGRGIPEIQALYQPNIPAHLKKIWTLAGFDCSGLLYEVTNGCTPRNTSELLHFGEKVPSLQHVKPLDILVWPGHMVILLTPTLTIESNCGKGVITTPLATRLSQLSSTSFVIRRFFPL
;
A
#
# COMPACT_ATOMS: atom_id res chain seq x y z
N MET A 1 -18.33 -18.57 -1.11
CA MET A 1 -19.11 -17.34 -0.82
C MET A 1 -18.25 -16.13 -1.15
N TYR A 2 -18.84 -14.98 -1.45
CA TYR A 2 -18.08 -13.79 -1.85
C TYR A 2 -18.53 -12.56 -1.05
N CYS A 3 -17.64 -11.59 -0.92
CA CYS A 3 -17.94 -10.26 -0.39
C CYS A 3 -17.13 -9.19 -1.11
N ILE A 4 -17.51 -7.93 -0.93
CA ILE A 4 -16.85 -6.76 -1.54
C ILE A 4 -16.53 -5.73 -0.47
N ALA A 5 -15.33 -5.15 -0.53
CA ALA A 5 -14.94 -3.99 0.27
C ALA A 5 -15.89 -2.82 0.02
N LYS A 6 -16.69 -2.42 1.03
CA LYS A 6 -17.50 -1.18 0.94
C LYS A 6 -16.68 0.09 1.16
N LYS A 7 -15.48 -0.05 1.71
CA LYS A 7 -14.55 1.02 2.08
C LYS A 7 -13.13 0.44 2.16
N PRO A 8 -12.07 1.26 2.35
CA PRO A 8 -10.72 0.76 2.56
C PRO A 8 -10.71 -0.31 3.66
N THR A 9 -10.27 -1.51 3.32
CA THR A 9 -10.40 -2.70 4.18
C THR A 9 -9.00 -3.23 4.50
N PRO A 10 -8.55 -3.19 5.78
CA PRO A 10 -7.29 -3.79 6.16
C PRO A 10 -7.28 -5.29 5.87
N ILE A 11 -6.23 -5.76 5.20
CA ILE A 11 -5.90 -7.18 5.05
C ILE A 11 -4.76 -7.47 6.01
N LEU A 12 -4.98 -8.42 6.92
CA LEU A 12 -3.97 -8.87 7.87
C LEU A 12 -3.50 -10.29 7.51
N ASN A 13 -2.27 -10.62 7.91
CA ASN A 13 -1.73 -11.99 7.87
C ASN A 13 -2.10 -12.83 9.12
N THR A 14 -2.87 -12.24 10.04
CA THR A 14 -3.37 -12.86 11.27
C THR A 14 -4.87 -12.61 11.43
N PRO A 15 -5.64 -13.56 12.00
CA PRO A 15 -7.03 -13.32 12.34
C PRO A 15 -7.21 -12.44 13.60
N ASP A 16 -6.16 -12.13 14.36
CA ASP A 16 -6.24 -11.40 15.63
C ASP A 16 -6.35 -9.87 15.45
N PHE A 17 -7.42 -9.39 14.83
CA PHE A 17 -7.68 -7.96 14.65
C PHE A 17 -7.78 -7.21 15.99
N LEU A 18 -8.34 -7.84 17.03
CA LEU A 18 -8.45 -7.22 18.35
C LEU A 18 -7.08 -7.03 18.99
N GLY A 19 -6.18 -8.00 18.86
CA GLY A 19 -4.80 -7.88 19.33
C GLY A 19 -3.97 -6.85 18.56
N VAL A 20 -4.30 -6.61 17.29
CA VAL A 20 -3.64 -5.59 16.46
C VAL A 20 -4.18 -4.19 16.74
N PHE A 21 -5.50 -4.01 16.77
CA PHE A 21 -6.13 -2.67 16.78
C PHE A 21 -6.87 -2.30 18.07
N GLY A 22 -7.19 -3.24 18.95
CA GLY A 22 -8.03 -3.00 20.13
C GLY A 22 -7.30 -2.91 21.46
N LYS A 23 -5.97 -3.07 21.47
CA LYS A 23 -5.16 -2.92 22.69
C LYS A 23 -4.79 -1.46 22.94
N ASN A 24 -4.23 -1.15 24.11
CA ASN A 24 -3.67 0.17 24.40
C ASN A 24 -2.25 0.37 23.80
N LYS A 25 -1.73 -0.63 23.08
CA LYS A 25 -0.42 -0.59 22.40
C LYS A 25 -0.49 -1.36 21.09
N LEU A 26 0.02 -0.77 20.01
CA LEU A 26 0.19 -1.44 18.73
C LEU A 26 1.31 -2.51 18.81
N PRO A 27 1.16 -3.66 18.14
CA PRO A 27 2.21 -4.68 18.06
C PRO A 27 3.27 -4.27 17.02
N LEU A 28 3.99 -3.18 17.32
CA LEU A 28 5.12 -2.73 16.51
C LEU A 28 6.36 -3.60 16.79
N ASP A 29 7.11 -3.93 15.74
CA ASP A 29 8.42 -4.57 15.88
C ASP A 29 9.51 -3.59 16.34
N GLU A 30 10.76 -4.05 16.45
CA GLU A 30 11.91 -3.23 16.85
C GLU A 30 12.19 -2.05 15.89
N GLN A 31 11.68 -2.12 14.66
CA GLN A 31 11.79 -1.07 13.65
C GLN A 31 10.58 -0.11 13.70
N GLY A 32 9.65 -0.31 14.62
CA GLY A 32 8.41 0.47 14.73
C GLY A 32 7.36 0.11 13.69
N LEU A 33 7.42 -1.10 13.11
CA LEU A 33 6.58 -1.50 11.98
C LEU A 33 5.43 -2.43 12.41
N LEU A 34 4.25 -2.18 11.86
CA LEU A 34 3.03 -2.96 12.11
C LEU A 34 2.95 -4.16 11.16
N ARG A 35 3.81 -5.16 11.36
CA ARG A 35 3.94 -6.37 10.53
C ARG A 35 2.65 -7.17 10.29
N PRO A 36 1.65 -7.17 11.17
CA PRO A 36 0.40 -7.89 10.91
C PRO A 36 -0.38 -7.40 9.69
N VAL A 37 -0.19 -6.14 9.28
CA VAL A 37 -0.91 -5.56 8.13
C VAL A 37 -0.13 -5.84 6.84
N GLU A 38 -0.80 -6.49 5.90
CA GLU A 38 -0.24 -6.81 4.58
C GLU A 38 -0.52 -5.68 3.59
N MET A 39 -1.78 -5.27 3.50
CA MET A 39 -2.20 -4.15 2.67
C MET A 39 -3.57 -3.62 3.09
N ILE A 40 -4.03 -2.57 2.42
CA ILE A 40 -5.40 -2.04 2.55
C ILE A 40 -6.10 -2.26 1.20
N ALA A 41 -7.08 -3.15 1.15
CA ALA A 41 -7.88 -3.31 -0.06
C ALA A 41 -8.69 -2.04 -0.36
N LEU A 42 -8.66 -1.62 -1.61
CA LEU A 42 -9.44 -0.47 -2.07
C LEU A 42 -10.93 -0.81 -2.06
N ALA A 43 -11.77 0.21 -1.94
CA ALA A 43 -13.22 0.01 -2.05
C ALA A 43 -13.56 -0.65 -3.40
N GLY A 44 -14.50 -1.60 -3.38
CA GLY A 44 -14.86 -2.41 -4.53
C GLY A 44 -14.04 -3.68 -4.72
N THR A 45 -12.92 -3.88 -4.02
CA THR A 45 -12.16 -5.14 -4.08
C THR A 45 -13.05 -6.31 -3.69
N LYS A 46 -13.10 -7.33 -4.55
CA LYS A 46 -13.86 -8.56 -4.34
C LYS A 46 -12.98 -9.58 -3.62
N PHE A 47 -13.61 -10.33 -2.73
CA PHE A 47 -12.99 -11.41 -1.99
C PHE A 47 -13.79 -12.68 -2.17
N GLN A 48 -13.08 -13.80 -2.35
CA GLN A 48 -13.65 -15.11 -2.09
C GLN A 48 -13.44 -15.45 -0.62
N ILE A 49 -14.53 -15.76 0.07
CA ILE A 49 -14.51 -16.20 1.47
C ILE A 49 -14.15 -17.68 1.49
N ILE A 50 -13.04 -18.00 2.17
CA ILE A 50 -12.56 -19.35 2.42
C ILE A 50 -13.17 -19.90 3.71
N LYS A 51 -13.17 -19.08 4.78
CA LYS A 51 -13.65 -19.49 6.10
C LYS A 51 -14.22 -18.32 6.89
N HIS A 52 -15.31 -18.57 7.61
CA HIS A 52 -15.80 -17.68 8.66
C HIS A 52 -15.11 -18.05 9.99
N LEU A 53 -14.55 -17.05 10.67
CA LEU A 53 -13.90 -17.19 11.96
C LEU A 53 -14.72 -16.45 13.03
N PRO A 54 -14.46 -16.71 14.33
CA PRO A 54 -15.06 -15.93 15.41
C PRO A 54 -14.80 -14.42 15.27
N ASN A 55 -15.58 -13.62 16.01
CA ASN A 55 -15.41 -12.17 16.09
C ASN A 55 -15.55 -11.43 14.74
N GLN A 56 -16.40 -11.95 13.84
CA GLN A 56 -16.67 -11.36 12.53
C GLN A 56 -15.44 -11.34 11.60
N ILE A 57 -14.46 -12.20 11.82
CA ILE A 57 -13.29 -12.28 10.95
C ILE A 57 -13.54 -13.29 9.82
N LEU A 58 -13.08 -12.95 8.62
CA LEU A 58 -13.14 -13.80 7.44
C LEU A 58 -11.74 -14.12 6.97
N GLN A 59 -11.46 -15.39 6.71
CA GLN A 59 -10.32 -15.78 5.89
C GLN A 59 -10.73 -15.69 4.42
N VAL A 60 -9.93 -15.01 3.62
CA VAL A 60 -10.25 -14.68 2.23
C VAL A 60 -9.10 -14.93 1.28
N ILE A 61 -9.40 -14.89 -0.02
CA ILE A 61 -8.42 -14.67 -1.09
C ILE A 61 -8.94 -13.55 -2.01
N THR A 62 -8.04 -12.79 -2.61
CA THR A 62 -8.37 -11.78 -3.62
C THR A 62 -7.30 -11.70 -4.72
N ASN A 63 -7.73 -11.34 -5.93
CA ASN A 63 -6.84 -11.12 -7.06
C ASN A 63 -5.94 -9.89 -6.89
N ASP A 64 -6.31 -8.95 -6.00
CA ASP A 64 -5.53 -7.75 -5.73
C ASP A 64 -4.28 -8.01 -4.87
N TYR A 65 -4.23 -9.16 -4.18
CA TYR A 65 -3.12 -9.57 -3.32
C TYR A 65 -3.02 -11.09 -3.25
N PRO A 66 -2.33 -11.75 -4.18
CA PRO A 66 -2.31 -13.22 -4.26
C PRO A 66 -1.27 -13.86 -3.31
N HIS A 67 -1.09 -13.33 -2.10
CA HIS A 67 -0.04 -13.75 -1.16
C HIS A 67 -0.59 -14.15 0.20
N GLY A 68 -0.05 -15.24 0.77
CA GLY A 68 -0.27 -15.67 2.15
C GLY A 68 -1.72 -15.95 2.55
N PRO A 69 -1.95 -16.37 3.82
CA PRO A 69 -3.28 -16.36 4.40
C PRO A 69 -3.72 -14.93 4.65
N GLN A 70 -4.93 -14.58 4.21
CA GLN A 70 -5.47 -13.21 4.31
C GLN A 70 -6.70 -13.20 5.18
N TYR A 71 -6.75 -12.23 6.09
CA TYR A 71 -7.86 -12.04 7.00
C TYR A 71 -8.40 -10.63 6.89
N ILE A 72 -9.72 -10.52 6.87
CA ILE A 72 -10.46 -9.25 6.88
C ILE A 72 -11.56 -9.29 7.93
N ASP A 73 -11.97 -8.11 8.41
CA ASP A 73 -13.13 -7.97 9.27
C ASP A 73 -14.40 -7.80 8.42
N ALA A 74 -15.39 -8.67 8.63
CA ALA A 74 -16.65 -8.69 7.89
C ALA A 74 -17.41 -7.34 7.96
N ARG A 75 -17.16 -6.53 8.99
CA ARG A 75 -17.76 -5.20 9.15
C ARG A 75 -17.27 -4.19 8.11
N PHE A 76 -16.20 -4.48 7.37
CA PHE A 76 -15.66 -3.66 6.28
C PHE A 76 -16.16 -4.04 4.89
N VAL A 77 -16.95 -5.12 4.78
CA VAL A 77 -17.41 -5.66 3.50
C VAL A 77 -18.94 -5.81 3.46
N THR A 78 -19.47 -6.10 2.28
CA THR A 78 -20.86 -6.52 2.07
C THR A 78 -20.90 -7.84 1.30
N PRO A 79 -21.90 -8.72 1.53
CA PRO A 79 -22.06 -9.94 0.75
C PRO A 79 -22.13 -9.67 -0.76
N ALA A 80 -21.58 -10.59 -1.56
CA ALA A 80 -21.56 -10.51 -3.01
C ALA A 80 -21.83 -11.88 -3.65
N LYS A 81 -22.23 -11.88 -4.92
CA LYS A 81 -22.41 -13.11 -5.70
C LYS A 81 -21.08 -13.49 -6.35
N ALA A 82 -20.91 -14.76 -6.69
CA ALA A 82 -19.78 -15.22 -7.49
C ALA A 82 -19.68 -14.48 -8.83
N THR A 83 -20.84 -14.13 -9.42
CA THR A 83 -20.97 -13.39 -10.68
C THR A 83 -20.71 -11.89 -10.56
N THR A 84 -20.55 -11.34 -9.36
CA THR A 84 -20.22 -9.92 -9.23
C THR A 84 -18.83 -9.66 -9.81
N ALA A 85 -18.71 -8.65 -10.68
CA ALA A 85 -17.46 -8.33 -11.34
C ALA A 85 -16.39 -7.84 -10.35
N GLU A 86 -15.13 -8.01 -10.71
CA GLU A 86 -14.01 -7.35 -10.03
C GLU A 86 -14.09 -5.83 -10.21
N ARG A 87 -13.45 -5.08 -9.30
CA ARG A 87 -13.33 -3.63 -9.48
C ARG A 87 -12.57 -3.32 -10.78
N LYS A 88 -13.02 -2.31 -11.51
CA LYS A 88 -12.27 -1.80 -12.66
C LYS A 88 -11.03 -1.05 -12.18
N LYS A 89 -9.86 -1.46 -12.64
CA LYS A 89 -8.57 -0.78 -12.41
C LYS A 89 -8.35 0.21 -13.55
N ILE A 90 -8.72 1.46 -13.33
CA ILE A 90 -8.52 2.54 -14.30
C ILE A 90 -7.27 3.32 -13.87
N LEU A 91 -6.25 3.27 -14.74
CA LEU A 91 -5.02 4.02 -14.55
C LEU A 91 -5.33 5.52 -14.75
N PRO A 92 -5.12 6.38 -13.75
CA PRO A 92 -5.30 7.82 -13.93
C PRO A 92 -4.26 8.39 -14.89
N ASP A 93 -4.54 9.56 -15.47
CA ASP A 93 -3.55 10.26 -16.31
C ASP A 93 -2.31 10.72 -15.52
N LEU A 94 -1.27 11.10 -16.27
CA LEU A 94 0.04 11.49 -15.74
C LEU A 94 -0.07 12.65 -14.74
N GLU A 95 -0.89 13.67 -15.07
CA GLU A 95 -1.06 14.86 -14.23
C GLU A 95 -1.72 14.49 -12.90
N THR A 96 -2.77 13.66 -12.96
CA THR A 96 -3.49 13.15 -11.79
C THR A 96 -2.56 12.34 -10.89
N ILE A 97 -1.76 11.42 -11.44
CA ILE A 97 -0.80 10.65 -10.65
C ILE A 97 0.26 11.57 -10.00
N CYS A 98 0.86 12.47 -10.78
CA CYS A 98 1.85 13.43 -10.27
C CYS A 98 1.27 14.35 -9.19
N SER A 99 0.04 14.82 -9.36
CA SER A 99 -0.67 15.65 -8.37
C SER A 99 -0.90 14.88 -7.08
N ARG A 100 -1.38 13.62 -7.17
CA ARG A 100 -1.57 12.76 -5.99
C ARG A 100 -0.25 12.49 -5.27
N LEU A 101 0.83 12.20 -6.00
CA LEU A 101 2.17 12.02 -5.43
C LEU A 101 2.62 13.25 -4.63
N LYS A 102 2.47 14.45 -5.21
CA LYS A 102 2.81 15.71 -4.52
C LYS A 102 1.94 15.95 -3.29
N ASN A 103 0.64 15.66 -3.38
CA ASN A 103 -0.29 15.81 -2.25
C ASN A 103 -0.01 14.81 -1.11
N SER A 104 0.74 13.74 -1.36
CA SER A 104 1.15 12.79 -0.34
C SER A 104 2.38 13.22 0.46
N LEU A 105 3.07 14.30 0.08
CA LEU A 105 4.29 14.75 0.76
C LEU A 105 4.08 14.97 2.26
N GLY A 106 5.01 14.48 3.07
CA GLY A 106 4.95 14.57 4.53
C GLY A 106 4.00 13.56 5.20
N LEU A 107 3.29 12.71 4.45
CA LEU A 107 2.55 11.60 5.05
C LEU A 107 3.53 10.54 5.59
N PRO A 108 3.21 9.91 6.74
CA PRO A 108 4.15 9.03 7.41
C PRO A 108 4.33 7.70 6.65
N TYR A 109 5.46 7.06 6.94
CA TYR A 109 5.65 5.67 6.54
C TYR A 109 4.81 4.76 7.42
N ILE A 110 4.03 3.86 6.81
CA ILE A 110 3.25 2.83 7.51
C ILE A 110 3.43 1.51 6.77
N TRP A 111 3.98 0.50 7.45
CA TRP A 111 4.08 -0.85 6.89
C TRP A 111 2.71 -1.38 6.49
N GLY A 112 2.59 -1.94 5.28
CA GLY A 112 1.31 -2.38 4.73
C GLY A 112 0.39 -1.22 4.31
N GLY A 113 0.80 0.03 4.49
CA GLY A 113 0.00 1.21 4.18
C GLY A 113 -0.06 1.48 2.67
N ASN A 114 -1.27 1.60 2.14
CA ASN A 114 -1.54 2.10 0.78
C ASN A 114 -2.80 2.97 0.75
N TRP A 115 -3.05 3.71 1.84
CA TRP A 115 -4.22 4.57 2.02
C TRP A 115 -3.89 5.80 2.88
N GLY A 116 -3.46 6.89 2.23
CA GLY A 116 -2.95 8.08 2.91
C GLY A 116 -3.96 8.78 3.83
N ARG A 117 -5.27 8.62 3.56
CA ARG A 117 -6.35 9.24 4.33
C ARG A 117 -6.64 8.54 5.67
N GLY A 118 -6.17 7.31 5.83
CA GLY A 118 -6.48 6.47 6.98
C GLY A 118 -7.92 5.94 6.99
N ILE A 119 -8.17 5.10 7.99
CA ILE A 119 -9.38 4.30 8.16
C ILE A 119 -9.93 4.59 9.57
N PRO A 120 -10.69 5.69 9.74
CA PRO A 120 -11.21 6.09 11.05
C PRO A 120 -12.13 5.03 11.68
N GLU A 121 -12.74 4.16 10.86
CA GLU A 121 -13.56 3.04 11.33
C GLU A 121 -12.79 2.06 12.20
N ILE A 122 -11.47 1.92 12.04
CA ILE A 122 -10.66 1.09 12.94
C ILE A 122 -10.83 1.58 14.39
N GLN A 123 -10.72 2.90 14.61
CA GLN A 123 -10.89 3.47 15.94
C GLN A 123 -12.31 3.26 16.48
N ALA A 124 -13.33 3.43 15.64
CA ALA A 124 -14.72 3.25 16.05
C ALA A 124 -15.06 1.78 16.41
N LEU A 125 -14.49 0.82 15.68
CA LEU A 125 -14.79 -0.61 15.81
C LEU A 125 -14.01 -1.31 16.91
N TYR A 126 -12.79 -0.85 17.19
CA TYR A 126 -11.89 -1.48 18.15
C TYR A 126 -11.68 -0.64 19.43
N GLN A 127 -12.16 0.61 19.43
CA GLN A 127 -12.17 1.56 20.55
C GLN A 127 -10.87 1.59 21.42
N PRO A 128 -9.68 1.60 20.82
CA PRO A 128 -8.43 1.71 21.57
C PRO A 128 -8.31 3.10 22.24
N ASN A 129 -7.61 3.16 23.37
CA ASN A 129 -7.13 4.43 23.92
C ASN A 129 -5.85 4.84 23.19
N ILE A 130 -5.97 5.66 22.14
CA ILE A 130 -4.86 5.98 21.22
C ILE A 130 -4.13 7.27 21.66
N PRO A 131 -2.83 7.22 21.96
CA PRO A 131 -2.02 8.44 22.07
C PRO A 131 -2.03 9.22 20.76
N ALA A 132 -2.20 10.55 20.83
CA ALA A 132 -2.35 11.39 19.63
C ALA A 132 -1.23 11.18 18.58
N HIS A 133 0.01 10.97 19.01
CA HIS A 133 1.16 10.74 18.13
C HIS A 133 1.11 9.41 17.36
N LEU A 134 0.38 8.40 17.85
CA LEU A 134 0.20 7.10 17.18
C LEU A 134 -1.06 7.05 16.31
N LYS A 135 -1.90 8.09 16.33
CA LYS A 135 -3.20 8.08 15.65
C LYS A 135 -3.09 7.70 14.18
N LYS A 136 -2.11 8.26 13.46
CA LYS A 136 -1.90 7.95 12.04
C LYS A 136 -1.52 6.49 11.81
N ILE A 137 -0.62 5.93 12.62
CA ILE A 137 -0.23 4.51 12.52
C ILE A 137 -1.44 3.62 12.80
N TRP A 138 -2.20 3.96 13.84
CA TRP A 138 -3.37 3.18 14.25
C TRP A 138 -4.47 3.14 13.19
N THR A 139 -4.74 4.27 12.55
CA THR A 139 -5.72 4.37 11.47
C THR A 139 -5.12 4.01 10.11
N LEU A 140 -3.89 3.54 10.05
CA LEU A 140 -3.18 3.23 8.80
C LEU A 140 -3.14 4.40 7.80
N ALA A 141 -3.05 5.64 8.30
CA ALA A 141 -3.03 6.88 7.51
C ALA A 141 -1.62 7.20 6.98
N GLY A 142 -1.23 6.54 5.89
CA GLY A 142 0.11 6.64 5.35
C GLY A 142 0.44 5.53 4.36
N PHE A 143 1.73 5.43 4.04
CA PHE A 143 2.21 4.63 2.92
C PHE A 143 3.44 3.82 3.28
N ASP A 144 3.54 2.58 2.83
CA ASP A 144 4.86 2.00 2.55
C ASP A 144 5.33 2.38 1.14
N CYS A 145 6.49 1.89 0.73
CA CYS A 145 7.14 2.32 -0.50
C CYS A 145 6.31 2.00 -1.75
N SER A 146 5.89 0.75 -1.92
CA SER A 146 5.06 0.32 -3.05
C SER A 146 3.59 0.71 -2.86
N GLY A 147 3.12 0.86 -1.64
CA GLY A 147 1.77 1.31 -1.30
C GLY A 147 1.47 2.74 -1.75
N LEU A 148 2.48 3.62 -1.75
CA LEU A 148 2.37 4.95 -2.37
C LEU A 148 2.02 4.84 -3.86
N LEU A 149 2.80 4.05 -4.61
CA LEU A 149 2.55 3.83 -6.04
C LEU A 149 1.19 3.16 -6.28
N TYR A 150 0.86 2.17 -5.45
CA TYR A 150 -0.39 1.42 -5.53
C TYR A 150 -1.61 2.35 -5.37
N GLU A 151 -1.64 3.24 -4.39
CA GLU A 151 -2.77 4.15 -4.22
C GLU A 151 -2.90 5.14 -5.38
N VAL A 152 -1.80 5.83 -5.75
CA VAL A 152 -1.89 6.91 -6.74
C VAL A 152 -2.31 6.39 -8.11
N THR A 153 -1.99 5.13 -8.42
CA THR A 153 -2.38 4.42 -9.64
C THR A 153 -3.71 3.67 -9.53
N ASN A 154 -4.46 3.81 -8.43
CA ASN A 154 -5.73 3.10 -8.20
C ASN A 154 -5.57 1.56 -8.26
N GLY A 155 -4.43 1.07 -7.76
CA GLY A 155 -4.04 -0.34 -7.74
C GLY A 155 -3.84 -0.96 -9.12
N CYS A 156 -3.45 -0.15 -10.12
CA CYS A 156 -3.01 -0.62 -11.42
C CYS A 156 -1.58 -1.19 -11.42
N THR A 157 -0.82 -1.00 -10.33
CA THR A 157 0.50 -1.60 -10.14
C THR A 157 0.44 -2.77 -9.15
N PRO A 158 1.40 -3.71 -9.19
CA PRO A 158 1.55 -4.70 -8.14
C PRO A 158 1.73 -4.08 -6.76
N ARG A 159 1.33 -4.81 -5.71
CA ARG A 159 1.39 -4.32 -4.33
C ARG A 159 2.78 -4.47 -3.72
N ASN A 160 3.51 -5.51 -4.10
CA ASN A 160 4.80 -5.85 -3.50
C ASN A 160 5.98 -5.46 -4.40
N THR A 161 7.08 -5.03 -3.80
CA THR A 161 8.29 -4.65 -4.54
C THR A 161 8.90 -5.82 -5.32
N SER A 162 8.73 -7.05 -4.83
CA SER A 162 9.18 -8.28 -5.51
C SER A 162 8.54 -8.45 -6.88
N GLU A 163 7.27 -8.09 -7.02
CA GLU A 163 6.54 -8.12 -8.28
C GLU A 163 6.92 -6.93 -9.17
N LEU A 164 7.13 -5.75 -8.56
CA LEU A 164 7.57 -4.54 -9.26
C LEU A 164 8.94 -4.69 -9.93
N LEU A 165 9.81 -5.56 -9.43
CA LEU A 165 11.09 -5.88 -10.07
C LEU A 165 10.94 -6.36 -11.52
N HIS A 166 9.78 -6.89 -11.89
CA HIS A 166 9.50 -7.46 -13.22
C HIS A 166 8.29 -6.81 -13.91
N PHE A 167 7.72 -5.77 -13.32
CA PHE A 167 6.52 -5.12 -13.83
C PHE A 167 6.84 -4.06 -14.89
N GLY A 168 6.06 -4.03 -15.96
CA GLY A 168 6.24 -3.08 -17.06
C GLY A 168 7.50 -3.35 -17.89
N GLU A 169 7.92 -2.34 -18.65
CA GLU A 169 9.06 -2.41 -19.55
C GLU A 169 10.37 -2.07 -18.82
N LYS A 170 11.46 -2.74 -19.20
CA LYS A 170 12.80 -2.39 -18.69
C LYS A 170 13.28 -1.12 -19.37
N VAL A 171 13.68 -0.12 -18.58
CA VAL A 171 14.37 1.07 -19.11
C VAL A 171 15.88 0.79 -19.10
N PRO A 172 16.59 0.98 -20.23
CA PRO A 172 17.97 0.50 -20.39
C PRO A 172 18.99 1.27 -19.53
N SER A 173 18.77 2.56 -19.32
CA SER A 173 19.69 3.40 -18.54
C SER A 173 19.01 4.65 -17.99
N LEU A 174 19.69 5.32 -17.05
CA LEU A 174 19.23 6.57 -16.44
C LEU A 174 19.04 7.72 -17.46
N GLN A 175 19.67 7.65 -18.64
CA GLN A 175 19.52 8.65 -19.70
C GLN A 175 18.14 8.61 -20.38
N HIS A 176 17.42 7.48 -20.24
CA HIS A 176 16.15 7.24 -20.91
C HIS A 176 14.94 7.39 -19.98
N VAL A 177 15.17 7.85 -18.74
CA VAL A 177 14.13 7.91 -17.72
C VAL A 177 13.11 9.01 -18.02
N LYS A 178 11.87 8.75 -17.64
CA LYS A 178 10.72 9.64 -17.78
C LYS A 178 9.97 9.71 -16.46
N PRO A 179 9.11 10.73 -16.27
CA PRO A 179 8.20 10.77 -15.14
C PRO A 179 7.44 9.45 -14.99
N LEU A 180 7.25 9.01 -13.75
CA LEU A 180 6.66 7.74 -13.31
C LEU A 180 7.47 6.47 -13.61
N ASP A 181 8.66 6.56 -14.20
CA ASP A 181 9.60 5.43 -14.14
C ASP A 181 9.97 5.17 -12.68
N ILE A 182 10.17 3.89 -12.34
CA ILE A 182 10.52 3.46 -10.99
C ILE A 182 11.93 2.88 -10.95
N LEU A 183 12.71 3.29 -9.96
CA LEU A 183 13.94 2.61 -9.54
C LEU A 183 13.53 1.60 -8.48
N VAL A 184 13.75 0.31 -8.72
CA VAL A 184 13.29 -0.75 -7.83
C VAL A 184 14.38 -1.79 -7.56
N TRP A 185 14.47 -2.23 -6.31
CA TRP A 185 15.39 -3.25 -5.83
C TRP A 185 14.71 -4.08 -4.73
N PRO A 186 15.29 -5.21 -4.30
CA PRO A 186 14.71 -6.00 -3.23
C PRO A 186 14.47 -5.17 -1.96
N GLY A 187 13.20 -5.08 -1.56
CA GLY A 187 12.75 -4.42 -0.34
C GLY A 187 12.41 -2.93 -0.44
N HIS A 188 12.69 -2.25 -1.57
CA HIS A 188 12.34 -0.83 -1.70
C HIS A 188 12.22 -0.35 -3.15
N MET A 189 11.61 0.82 -3.32
CA MET A 189 11.48 1.48 -4.62
C MET A 189 11.41 3.00 -4.50
N VAL A 190 11.66 3.68 -5.61
CA VAL A 190 11.62 5.14 -5.77
C VAL A 190 10.93 5.47 -7.09
N ILE A 191 10.08 6.50 -7.10
CA ILE A 191 9.35 6.96 -8.29
C ILE A 191 10.03 8.23 -8.81
N LEU A 192 10.22 8.34 -10.13
CA LEU A 192 10.64 9.61 -10.73
C LEU A 192 9.43 10.53 -10.87
N LEU A 193 9.45 11.67 -10.19
CA LEU A 193 8.42 12.72 -10.38
C LEU A 193 8.74 13.58 -11.61
N THR A 194 10.02 13.80 -11.86
CA THR A 194 10.59 14.39 -13.08
C THR A 194 11.88 13.65 -13.43
N PRO A 195 12.52 13.91 -14.58
CA PRO A 195 13.84 13.32 -14.89
C PRO A 195 14.95 13.65 -13.88
N THR A 196 14.75 14.65 -13.00
CA THR A 196 15.75 15.12 -12.04
C THR A 196 15.30 15.04 -10.58
N LEU A 197 14.05 14.66 -10.32
CA LEU A 197 13.45 14.65 -8.99
C LEU A 197 12.73 13.34 -8.72
N THR A 198 13.01 12.74 -7.57
CA THR A 198 12.37 11.53 -7.10
C THR A 198 11.34 11.80 -6.01
N ILE A 199 10.43 10.86 -5.82
CA ILE A 199 9.54 10.76 -4.67
C ILE A 199 9.46 9.31 -4.18
N GLU A 200 9.43 9.10 -2.88
CA GLU A 200 9.30 7.78 -2.25
C GLU A 200 8.65 7.89 -0.87
N SER A 201 8.02 6.80 -0.38
CA SER A 201 7.73 6.65 1.05
C SER A 201 8.87 5.87 1.70
N ASN A 202 9.68 6.53 2.52
CA ASN A 202 10.89 5.98 3.12
C ASN A 202 10.68 5.66 4.61
N CYS A 203 11.11 4.48 5.05
CA CYS A 203 10.99 4.09 6.46
C CYS A 203 11.70 5.12 7.37
N GLY A 204 10.98 5.66 8.35
CA GLY A 204 11.47 6.71 9.26
C GLY A 204 11.30 8.16 8.76
N LYS A 205 11.13 8.39 7.45
CA LYS A 205 10.95 9.75 6.88
C LYS A 205 9.56 10.00 6.29
N GLY A 206 8.83 8.93 5.92
CA GLY A 206 7.57 9.05 5.19
C GLY A 206 7.77 9.48 3.75
N VAL A 207 6.77 10.14 3.18
CA VAL A 207 6.77 10.56 1.77
C VAL A 207 7.61 11.83 1.60
N ILE A 208 8.70 11.70 0.85
CA ILE A 208 9.68 12.77 0.62
C ILE A 208 10.08 12.85 -0.85
N THR A 209 10.50 14.04 -1.28
CA THR A 209 11.22 14.22 -2.55
C THR A 209 12.72 14.33 -2.33
N THR A 210 13.51 13.80 -3.27
CA THR A 210 14.97 13.95 -3.27
C THR A 210 15.45 14.21 -4.71
N PRO A 211 16.44 15.09 -4.95
CA PRO A 211 17.06 15.19 -6.27
C PRO A 211 17.61 13.83 -6.72
N LEU A 212 17.41 13.46 -7.98
CA LEU A 212 17.81 12.15 -8.50
C LEU A 212 19.30 11.89 -8.28
N ALA A 213 20.17 12.88 -8.54
CA ALA A 213 21.61 12.76 -8.31
C ALA A 213 21.94 12.43 -6.85
N THR A 214 21.30 13.10 -5.89
CA THR A 214 21.46 12.82 -4.46
C THR A 214 20.94 11.43 -4.10
N ARG A 215 19.83 10.99 -4.70
CA ARG A 215 19.31 9.65 -4.41
C ARG A 215 20.20 8.56 -4.98
N LEU A 216 20.75 8.76 -6.18
CA LEU A 216 21.69 7.82 -6.81
C LEU A 216 22.99 7.68 -6.01
N SER A 217 23.52 8.75 -5.41
CA SER A 217 24.71 8.66 -4.57
C SER A 217 24.46 7.83 -3.30
N GLN A 218 23.26 7.92 -2.73
CA GLN A 218 22.82 7.09 -1.59
C GLN A 218 22.61 5.61 -1.97
N LEU A 219 22.39 5.32 -3.26
CA LEU A 219 22.21 3.97 -3.80
C LEU A 219 23.52 3.41 -4.40
N SER A 220 24.67 4.01 -4.12
CA SER A 220 25.96 3.65 -4.74
C SER A 220 26.36 2.17 -4.56
N SER A 221 25.90 1.51 -3.49
CA SER A 221 26.11 0.08 -3.22
C SER A 221 24.88 -0.79 -3.48
N THR A 222 23.81 -0.24 -4.04
CA THR A 222 22.53 -0.92 -4.27
C THR A 222 22.34 -1.20 -5.75
N SER A 223 22.23 -2.48 -6.11
CA SER A 223 21.81 -2.87 -7.46
C SER A 223 20.30 -2.68 -7.61
N PHE A 224 19.89 -1.82 -8.52
CA PHE A 224 18.48 -1.57 -8.84
C PHE A 224 18.23 -1.75 -10.35
N VAL A 225 16.97 -1.97 -10.70
CA VAL A 225 16.50 -1.93 -12.10
C VAL A 225 15.56 -0.74 -12.30
N ILE A 226 15.47 -0.26 -13.53
CA ILE A 226 14.56 0.81 -13.91
C ILE A 226 13.39 0.18 -14.67
N ARG A 227 12.16 0.47 -14.23
CA ARG A 227 10.93 -0.04 -14.83
C ARG A 227 10.00 1.09 -15.24
N ARG A 228 9.37 0.93 -16.41
CA ARG A 228 8.35 1.83 -16.94
C ARG A 228 7.02 1.10 -16.97
N PHE A 229 6.04 1.62 -16.24
CA PHE A 229 4.67 1.08 -16.28
C PHE A 229 3.68 2.03 -16.95
N PHE A 230 3.96 3.33 -16.94
CA PHE A 230 3.04 4.33 -17.47
C PHE A 230 3.17 4.38 -19.00
N PRO A 231 2.10 4.13 -19.76
CA PRO A 231 2.12 4.26 -21.21
C PRO A 231 2.28 5.74 -21.55
N LEU A 232 3.14 6.03 -22.52
CA LEU A 232 3.47 7.38 -22.96
C LEU A 232 2.73 7.73 -24.24
#